data_AF-A0A531CQH6-F1
#
_entry.id   AF-A0A531CQH6-F1
#
_cell.length_a   1.000
_cell.length_b   1.000
_cell.length_c   1.000
_cell.angle_alpha   90.00
_cell.angle_beta   90.00
_cell.angle_gamma   90.00
#
_symmetry.space_group_name_H-M   'P 1'
#
loop_
_entity.id
_entity.type
_entity.pdbx_description
1 polymer ?
#
loop_
_entity_poly.entity_id
_entity_poly.type
_entity_poly.pdbx_seq_one_letter_code
_entity_poly.pdbx_strand_id
1 'polypeptide(L)' 'VQQRQMTTSTAANVHALSIEGNFDDCQGLVKDMFNDHGFRDRVSLSGVNSINWARIMAQIVYYFSSALSLGAP' A
#
# COMPACT_ATOMS: atom_id res chain seq x y z
N VAL A 1 -3.74 -3.68 17.50
CA VAL A 1 -2.39 -4.07 17.00
C VAL A 1 -2.02 -3.30 15.74
N GLN A 2 -2.82 -3.37 14.66
CA GLN A 2 -2.53 -2.73 13.36
C GLN A 2 -2.22 -1.23 13.44
N GLN A 3 -3.01 -0.44 14.16
CA GLN A 3 -2.74 1.00 14.34
C GLN A 3 -1.35 1.26 14.91
N ARG A 4 -0.94 0.52 15.95
CA ARG A 4 0.40 0.68 16.54
C ARG A 4 1.50 0.37 15.52
N GLN A 5 1.34 -0.67 14.70
CA GLN A 5 2.31 -0.99 13.63
C GLN A 5 2.49 0.17 12.63
N MET A 6 1.47 1.00 12.42
CA MET A 6 1.54 2.17 11.54
C MET A 6 2.08 3.42 12.25
N THR A 7 1.63 3.69 13.48
CA THR A 7 1.87 4.98 14.16
C THR A 7 3.14 5.00 15.02
N THR A 8 3.74 3.85 15.34
CA THR A 8 4.96 3.80 16.18
C THR A 8 6.24 3.67 15.36
N SER A 9 6.18 3.76 14.03
CA SER A 9 7.38 3.87 13.20
C SER A 9 8.14 5.15 13.55
N THR A 10 9.45 5.05 13.74
CA THR A 10 10.34 6.21 13.96
C THR A 10 10.92 6.76 12.67
N ALA A 11 10.56 6.19 11.51
CA ALA A 11 11.06 6.63 10.22
C ALA A 11 10.50 8.01 9.86
N ALA A 12 11.40 8.98 9.60
CA ALA A 12 11.03 10.37 9.33
C ALA A 12 10.19 10.56 8.05
N ASN A 13 10.23 9.61 7.12
CA ASN A 13 9.48 9.63 5.86
C ASN A 13 8.11 8.94 5.93
N VAL A 14 7.66 8.53 7.12
CA VAL A 14 6.37 7.87 7.33
C VAL A 14 5.44 8.80 8.12
N HIS A 15 4.26 9.06 7.56
CA HIS A 15 3.26 9.94 8.16
C HIS A 15 1.92 9.20 8.24
N ALA A 16 1.54 8.77 9.45
CA ALA A 16 0.23 8.18 9.70
C ALA A 16 -0.80 9.29 9.92
N LEU A 17 -1.75 9.42 8.98
CA LEU A 17 -2.83 10.42 9.05
C LEU A 17 -4.09 9.76 9.59
N SER A 18 -4.62 10.30 10.71
CA SER A 18 -5.90 9.85 11.27
C SER A 18 -7.03 10.68 10.67
N ILE A 19 -7.94 10.04 9.96
CA ILE A 19 -9.12 10.69 9.38
C ILE A 19 -10.31 10.43 10.29
N GLU A 20 -11.02 11.50 10.68
CA GLU A 20 -12.29 11.39 11.39
C GLU A 20 -13.39 11.01 10.40
N GLY A 21 -13.67 9.72 10.30
CA GLY A 21 -14.61 9.16 9.33
C GLY A 21 -14.52 7.64 9.30
N ASN A 22 -14.99 7.04 8.21
CA ASN A 22 -14.89 5.60 7.95
C ASN A 22 -13.82 5.30 6.88
N PHE A 23 -13.69 4.02 6.52
CA PHE A 23 -12.70 3.57 5.53
C PHE A 23 -13.00 4.07 4.11
N ASP A 24 -14.26 4.18 3.73
CA ASP A 24 -14.67 4.66 2.41
C ASP A 24 -14.34 6.14 2.23
N ASP A 25 -14.45 6.94 3.31
CA ASP A 25 -14.01 8.35 3.32
C ASP A 25 -12.51 8.45 3.03
N CYS A 26 -11.69 7.60 3.66
CA CYS A 26 -10.25 7.52 3.38
C CYS A 26 -9.98 7.18 1.91
N GLN A 27 -10.74 6.24 1.32
CA GLN A 27 -10.59 5.88 -0.09
C GLN A 27 -11.04 7.00 -1.03
N GLY A 28 -12.11 7.72 -0.69
CA GLY A 28 -12.60 8.88 -1.42
C GLY A 28 -11.54 9.97 -1.52
N LEU A 29 -10.98 10.38 -0.38
CA LEU A 29 -9.92 11.40 -0.31
C LEU A 29 -8.72 11.06 -1.19
N VAL A 30 -8.27 9.81 -1.17
CA VAL A 30 -7.15 9.36 -2.02
C VAL A 30 -7.51 9.42 -3.50
N LYS A 31 -8.73 9.01 -3.90
CA LYS A 31 -9.20 9.11 -5.28
C LYS A 31 -9.24 10.56 -5.75
N ASP A 32 -9.74 11.46 -4.91
CA ASP A 32 -9.80 12.89 -5.22
C ASP A 32 -8.40 13.48 -5.43
N MET A 33 -7.43 13.12 -4.59
CA MET A 33 -6.03 13.52 -4.76
C MET A 33 -5.40 13.00 -6.06
N PHE A 34 -5.77 11.80 -6.54
CA PHE A 34 -5.30 11.28 -7.83
C PHE A 34 -5.97 11.95 -9.04
N ASN A 35 -7.22 12.40 -8.88
CA ASN A 35 -7.97 13.13 -9.90
C ASN A 35 -7.54 14.59 -10.03
N ASP A 36 -6.95 15.18 -8.98
CA ASP A 36 -6.23 16.46 -9.08
C ASP A 36 -4.86 16.25 -9.74
N HIS A 37 -4.80 16.38 -11.06
CA HIS A 37 -3.56 16.23 -11.83
C HIS A 37 -2.49 17.25 -11.44
N GLY A 38 -2.86 18.48 -11.09
CA GLY A 38 -1.91 19.53 -10.71
C GLY A 38 -1.24 19.23 -9.37
N PHE A 39 -2.00 18.71 -8.39
CA PHE A 39 -1.45 18.19 -7.14
C PHE A 39 -0.60 16.94 -7.37
N ARG A 40 -1.15 15.95 -8.09
CA ARG A 40 -0.51 14.67 -8.37
C ARG A 40 0.88 14.86 -8.96
N ASP A 41 1.01 15.70 -9.98
CA ASP A 41 2.28 15.88 -10.69
C ASP A 41 3.27 16.70 -9.85
N ARG A 42 2.80 17.72 -9.11
CA ARG A 42 3.63 18.53 -8.20
C ARG A 42 4.30 17.73 -7.10
N VAL A 43 3.60 16.76 -6.52
CA VAL A 43 4.13 15.94 -5.41
C VAL A 43 4.63 14.58 -5.87
N SER A 44 4.58 14.28 -7.17
CA SER A 44 4.87 12.96 -7.73
C SER A 44 4.07 11.85 -7.02
N LEU A 45 2.77 12.07 -6.84
CA LEU A 45 1.90 11.18 -6.08
C LEU A 45 1.87 9.79 -6.70
N SER A 46 2.19 8.78 -5.89
CA SER A 46 2.16 7.37 -6.28
C SER A 46 1.32 6.57 -5.29
N GLY A 47 0.60 5.58 -5.81
CA GLY A 47 -0.34 4.76 -5.04
C GLY A 47 0.24 3.39 -4.72
N VAL A 48 -0.03 2.91 -3.50
CA VAL A 48 0.24 1.52 -3.11
C VAL A 48 -1.08 0.74 -3.12
N ASN A 49 -1.34 -0.01 -4.18
CA ASN A 49 -2.59 -0.73 -4.36
C ASN A 49 -2.38 -2.08 -5.08
N SER A 50 -3.46 -2.82 -5.34
CA SER A 50 -3.43 -4.18 -5.88
C SER A 50 -3.07 -4.28 -7.37
N ILE A 51 -3.16 -3.19 -8.14
CA ILE A 51 -2.85 -3.21 -9.58
C ILE A 51 -1.35 -3.13 -9.88
N ASN A 52 -0.52 -2.86 -8.88
CA ASN A 52 0.92 -2.80 -9.06
C ASN A 52 1.50 -4.20 -9.37
N TRP A 53 2.01 -4.37 -10.59
CA TRP A 53 2.54 -5.65 -11.09
C TRP A 53 3.68 -6.21 -10.23
N ALA A 54 4.53 -5.35 -9.66
CA ALA A 54 5.63 -5.81 -8.80
C ALA A 54 5.12 -6.57 -7.56
N ARG A 55 3.92 -6.22 -7.06
CA ARG A 55 3.31 -6.98 -5.96
C ARG A 55 2.95 -8.38 -6.39
N ILE A 56 2.35 -8.56 -7.56
CA ILE A 56 1.98 -9.90 -8.05
C ILE A 56 3.24 -10.71 -8.33
N MET A 57 4.25 -10.12 -8.98
CA MET A 57 5.54 -10.77 -9.21
C MET A 57 6.16 -11.28 -7.91
N ALA A 58 6.20 -10.46 -6.86
CA ALA A 58 6.75 -10.87 -5.56
C ALA A 58 5.94 -12.00 -4.91
N GLN A 59 4.62 -12.00 -5.08
CA GLN A 59 3.73 -13.04 -4.54
C GLN A 59 3.97 -14.41 -5.20
N ILE A 60 4.45 -14.48 -6.43
CA ILE A 60 4.76 -15.76 -7.10
C ILE A 60 5.80 -16.57 -6.29
N VAL A 61 6.77 -15.90 -5.66
CA VAL A 61 7.88 -16.53 -4.95
C VAL A 61 7.40 -17.52 -3.87
N TYR A 62 6.37 -17.17 -3.10
CA TYR A 62 5.92 -18.05 -2.02
C TYR A 62 5.18 -19.30 -2.51
N TYR A 63 4.63 -19.29 -3.74
CA TYR A 63 4.06 -20.50 -4.34
C TYR A 63 5.17 -21.51 -4.63
N PHE A 64 6.28 -21.06 -5.23
CA PHE A 64 7.43 -21.92 -5.50
C PHE A 64 8.07 -22.41 -4.20
N SER A 65 8.31 -21.53 -3.23
CA SER A 65 8.92 -21.93 -1.96
C SER A 65 8.07 -22.95 -1.20
N SER A 66 6.74 -22.79 -1.21
CA SER A 66 5.83 -23.74 -0.58
C SER A 66 5.78 -25.07 -1.33
N ALA A 67 5.74 -25.04 -2.67
CA ALA A 67 5.75 -26.25 -3.49
C ALA A 67 7.03 -27.06 -3.27
N LEU A 68 8.20 -26.42 -3.31
CA LEU A 68 9.48 -27.06 -3.03
C LEU A 68 9.54 -27.64 -1.61
N SER A 69 8.98 -26.94 -0.62
CA SER A 69 8.91 -27.43 0.77
C SER A 69 8.03 -28.67 0.93
N LEU A 70 7.07 -28.88 0.01
CA LEU A 70 6.14 -30.02 0.00
C LEU A 70 6.56 -31.14 -0.97
N GLY A 71 7.76 -31.07 -1.55
CA GLY A 71 8.28 -32.11 -2.43
C GLY A 71 7.79 -32.05 -3.88
N ALA A 72 7.38 -30.85 -4.34
CA ALA A 72 7.28 -30.61 -5.77
C ALA A 72 8.65 -30.86 -6.46
N PRO A 73 8.65 -31.27 -7.75
CA PRO A 73 9.88 -31.56 -8.50
C PRO A 73 10.94 -30.46 -8.42
#